data_AF-Q71I71-F1
#
_entry.id   AF-Q71I71-F1
#
_cell.length_a   1.000
_cell.length_b   1.000
_cell.length_c   1.000
_cell.angle_alpha   90.00
_cell.angle_beta   90.00
_cell.angle_gamma   90.00
#
_symmetry.space_group_name_H-M   'P 1'
#
loop_
_entity.id
_entity.type
_entity.pdbx_description
1 polymer ?
#
loop_
_entity_poly.entity_id
_entity_poly.type
_entity_poly.pdbx_seq_one_letter_code
_entity_poly.pdbx_strand_id
1 'polypeptide(L)'
;SVASSQYGGCSFDRCDEVLAPFAEKDYKKHLEEGREFIDDEDKVKAFAKKRTQKDIYDAMQSLEYEINTMFSSQGQTPFTTLGFGLGTNWIEREIQRDILQVRIEGLGREHRTAIFPKLVFSLKKGLNPPP
;
A
#
# COMPACT_ATOMS: atom_id res chain seq x y z
N SER A 1 -3.48 0.99 -20.80
CA SER A 1 -3.20 0.25 -19.56
C SER A 1 -2.53 -1.06 -19.94
N VAL A 2 -1.51 -1.52 -19.19
CA VAL A 2 -0.78 -2.78 -19.47
C VAL A 2 -1.72 -3.99 -19.56
N ALA A 3 -2.78 -4.01 -18.74
CA ALA A 3 -3.82 -5.03 -18.78
C ALA A 3 -4.69 -4.99 -20.06
N SER A 4 -4.74 -3.85 -20.76
CA SER A 4 -5.42 -3.71 -22.05
C SER A 4 -4.54 -4.12 -23.25
N SER A 5 -3.26 -4.43 -23.01
CA SER A 5 -2.27 -4.71 -24.06
C SER A 5 -1.60 -6.09 -23.91
N GLN A 6 -1.99 -6.88 -22.91
CA GLN A 6 -1.47 -8.22 -22.68
C GLN A 6 -2.59 -9.20 -22.33
N TYR A 7 -2.54 -10.41 -22.88
CA TYR A 7 -3.48 -11.50 -22.61
C TYR A 7 -3.16 -12.27 -21.30
N GLY A 8 -2.25 -11.75 -20.47
CA GLY A 8 -1.71 -12.42 -19.28
C GLY A 8 -1.91 -11.62 -17.99
N GLY A 9 -1.50 -12.19 -16.85
CA GLY A 9 -1.54 -11.51 -15.55
C GLY A 9 -0.48 -10.41 -15.40
N CYS A 10 -0.82 -9.33 -14.73
CA CYS A 10 0.07 -8.23 -14.38
C CYS A 10 0.56 -8.41 -12.94
N SER A 11 1.88 -8.38 -12.71
CA SER A 11 2.46 -8.46 -11.37
C SER A 11 3.20 -7.17 -11.05
N PHE A 12 2.94 -6.61 -9.87
CA PHE A 12 3.69 -5.50 -9.30
C PHE A 12 4.42 -6.01 -8.06
N ASP A 13 5.71 -6.26 -8.23
CA ASP A 13 6.56 -6.86 -7.19
C ASP A 13 7.28 -5.79 -6.37
N ARG A 14 7.64 -6.15 -5.13
CA ARG A 14 8.31 -5.28 -4.14
C ARG A 14 7.58 -3.95 -3.93
N CYS A 15 6.25 -3.98 -3.88
CA CYS A 15 5.44 -2.76 -3.83
C CYS A 15 5.72 -1.91 -2.58
N ASP A 16 6.05 -2.56 -1.46
CA ASP A 16 6.51 -1.92 -0.23
C ASP A 16 7.75 -1.04 -0.45
N GLU A 17 8.73 -1.52 -1.20
CA GLU A 17 9.97 -0.79 -1.47
C GLU A 17 9.84 0.21 -2.62
N VAL A 18 9.06 -0.13 -3.65
CA VAL A 18 8.84 0.76 -4.82
C VAL A 18 7.99 1.97 -4.43
N LEU A 19 7.01 1.81 -3.53
CA LEU A 19 6.13 2.90 -3.12
C LEU A 19 6.71 3.75 -1.98
N ALA A 20 7.64 3.23 -1.19
CA ALA A 20 8.22 3.95 -0.05
C ALA A 20 8.79 5.34 -0.37
N PRO A 21 9.50 5.58 -1.49
CA PRO A 21 9.99 6.91 -1.83
C PRO A 21 8.90 7.96 -2.05
N PHE A 22 7.67 7.55 -2.39
CA PHE A 22 6.54 8.45 -2.55
C PHE A 22 5.93 8.80 -1.20
N ALA A 23 5.71 7.80 -0.35
CA ALA A 23 5.25 8.03 1.02
C ALA A 23 6.27 8.83 1.87
N GLU A 24 7.58 8.70 1.59
CA GLU A 24 8.62 9.52 2.22
C GLU A 24 8.51 11.00 1.82
N LYS A 25 8.08 11.30 0.58
CA LYS A 25 7.82 12.68 0.16
C LYS A 25 6.61 13.25 0.89
N ASP A 26 5.55 12.45 1.07
CA ASP A 26 4.38 12.85 1.83
C ASP A 26 4.74 13.10 3.30
N TYR A 27 5.55 12.23 3.90
CA TYR A 27 6.07 12.43 5.26
C TYR A 27 6.85 13.74 5.41
N LYS A 28 7.73 14.08 4.46
CA LYS A 28 8.47 15.35 4.47
C LYS A 28 7.53 16.55 4.34
N LYS A 29 6.53 16.46 3.45
CA LYS A 29 5.51 17.49 3.31
C LYS A 29 4.73 17.68 4.62
N HIS A 30 4.33 16.60 5.28
CA HIS A 30 3.63 16.71 6.57
C HIS A 30 4.51 17.22 7.71
N LEU A 31 5.83 17.00 7.66
CA LEU A 31 6.78 17.62 8.58
C LEU A 31 6.84 19.14 8.37
N GLU A 32 6.89 19.60 7.11
CA GLU A 32 6.87 21.02 6.78
C GLU A 32 5.54 21.66 7.23
N GLU A 33 4.41 21.07 6.88
CA GLU A 33 3.08 21.52 7.31
C GLU A 33 2.96 21.53 8.85
N GLY A 34 3.45 20.48 9.53
CA GLY A 34 3.40 20.40 10.98
C GLY A 34 4.17 21.53 11.67
N ARG A 35 5.32 21.93 11.11
CA ARG A 35 6.16 23.03 11.66
C ARG A 35 5.51 24.41 11.53
N GLU A 36 4.53 24.57 10.65
CA GLU A 36 3.79 25.83 10.54
C GLU A 36 2.84 26.07 11.73
N PHE A 37 2.42 25.00 12.42
CA PHE A 37 1.38 25.08 13.45
C PHE A 37 1.82 24.52 14.82
N ILE A 38 2.96 23.84 14.91
CA ILE A 38 3.41 23.13 16.12
C ILE A 38 4.89 23.46 16.38
N ASP A 39 5.17 24.05 17.54
CA ASP A 39 6.54 24.43 17.94
C ASP A 39 7.38 23.26 18.48
N ASP A 40 6.73 22.18 18.92
CA ASP A 40 7.35 20.99 19.49
C ASP A 40 7.69 19.97 18.39
N GLU A 41 8.97 19.77 18.12
CA GLU A 41 9.46 18.92 17.03
C GLU A 41 9.05 17.44 17.19
N ASP A 42 8.88 16.94 18.42
CA ASP A 42 8.41 15.56 18.63
C ASP A 42 6.92 15.43 18.31
N LYS A 43 6.13 16.47 18.60
CA LYS A 43 4.73 16.54 18.17
C LYS A 43 4.59 16.71 16.66
N VAL A 44 5.48 17.46 16.00
CA VAL A 44 5.55 17.57 14.53
C VAL A 44 5.79 16.19 13.92
N LYS A 45 6.79 15.43 14.39
CA LYS A 45 7.07 14.08 13.90
C LYS A 45 5.90 13.13 14.12
N ALA A 46 5.25 13.19 15.28
CA ALA A 46 4.08 12.38 15.58
C ALA A 46 2.90 12.72 14.65
N PHE A 47 2.66 14.02 14.41
CA PHE A 47 1.67 14.49 13.44
C PHE A 47 1.97 13.98 12.03
N ALA A 48 3.19 14.23 11.54
CA ALA A 48 3.59 13.85 10.20
C ALA A 48 3.49 12.35 9.98
N LYS A 49 3.96 11.56 10.95
CA LYS A 49 3.84 10.10 10.91
C LYS A 49 2.38 9.69 10.83
N LYS A 50 1.52 10.19 11.71
CA LYS A 50 0.09 9.85 11.71
C LYS A 50 -0.60 10.19 10.39
N ARG A 51 -0.26 11.32 9.77
CA ARG A 51 -0.79 11.73 8.47
C ARG A 51 -0.30 10.80 7.36
N THR A 52 0.99 10.51 7.29
CA THR A 52 1.55 9.56 6.32
C THR A 52 0.95 8.16 6.45
N GLN A 53 0.75 7.66 7.67
CA GLN A 53 0.10 6.36 7.90
C GLN A 53 -1.32 6.34 7.32
N LYS A 54 -2.07 7.43 7.51
CA LYS A 54 -3.40 7.56 6.90
C LYS A 54 -3.32 7.58 5.37
N ASP A 55 -2.40 8.34 4.79
CA ASP A 55 -2.26 8.46 3.34
C ASP A 55 -1.86 7.12 2.70
N ILE A 56 -0.98 6.34 3.35
CA ILE A 56 -0.62 4.99 2.90
C ILE A 56 -1.84 4.08 2.91
N TYR A 57 -2.58 4.04 4.02
CA TYR A 57 -3.79 3.24 4.13
C TYR A 57 -4.83 3.61 3.07
N ASP A 58 -5.12 4.91 2.90
CA ASP A 58 -6.09 5.40 1.92
C ASP A 58 -5.64 5.05 0.49
N ALA A 59 -4.33 5.11 0.19
CA ALA A 59 -3.77 4.72 -1.10
C ALA A 59 -3.90 3.21 -1.35
N MET A 60 -3.64 2.36 -0.36
CA MET A 60 -3.77 0.90 -0.48
C MET A 60 -5.24 0.50 -0.64
N GLN A 61 -6.15 1.15 0.08
CA GLN A 61 -7.59 0.97 -0.07
C GLN A 61 -8.06 1.36 -1.48
N SER A 62 -7.60 2.51 -1.97
CA SER A 62 -7.92 2.99 -3.32
C SER A 62 -7.42 2.02 -4.38
N LEU A 63 -6.20 1.51 -4.24
CA LEU A 63 -5.62 0.50 -5.14
C LEU A 63 -6.47 -0.78 -5.18
N GLU A 64 -6.86 -1.32 -4.02
CA GLU A 64 -7.70 -2.54 -3.97
C GLU A 64 -9.08 -2.28 -4.59
N TYR A 65 -9.70 -1.13 -4.31
CA TYR A 65 -10.99 -0.77 -4.91
C TYR A 65 -10.90 -0.59 -6.42
N GLU A 66 -9.90 0.13 -6.92
CA GLU A 66 -9.69 0.38 -8.34
C GLU A 66 -9.45 -0.92 -9.12
N ILE A 67 -8.65 -1.84 -8.58
CA ILE A 67 -8.43 -3.15 -9.21
C ILE A 67 -9.75 -3.93 -9.34
N ASN A 68 -10.63 -3.86 -8.35
CA ASN A 68 -11.89 -4.61 -8.34
C ASN A 68 -13.04 -3.90 -9.08
N THR A 69 -12.91 -2.61 -9.37
CA THR A 69 -13.91 -1.84 -10.13
C THR A 69 -13.52 -1.56 -11.58
N MET A 70 -12.23 -1.65 -11.92
CA MET A 70 -11.77 -1.60 -13.30
C MET A 70 -12.17 -2.86 -14.05
N PHE A 71 -13.14 -2.70 -14.95
CA PHE A 71 -13.38 -3.66 -16.03
C PHE A 71 -12.31 -3.49 -17.10
N SER A 72 -11.57 -4.55 -17.43
CA SER A 72 -10.77 -4.56 -18.65
C SER A 72 -11.67 -4.33 -19.88
N SER A 73 -11.06 -4.03 -21.04
CA SER A 73 -11.77 -3.87 -22.32
C SER A 73 -12.63 -5.08 -22.73
N GLN A 74 -12.47 -6.22 -22.04
CA GLN A 74 -13.21 -7.47 -22.25
C GLN A 74 -14.23 -7.77 -21.12
N GLY A 75 -14.46 -6.83 -20.20
CA GLY A 75 -15.42 -6.99 -19.10
C GLY A 75 -14.96 -7.88 -17.94
N GLN A 76 -13.71 -8.31 -17.92
CA GLN A 76 -13.13 -9.11 -16.83
C GLN A 76 -12.25 -8.26 -15.90
N THR A 77 -12.25 -8.58 -14.60
CA THR A 77 -11.29 -8.03 -13.64
C THR A 77 -9.87 -8.45 -14.05
N PRO A 78 -8.90 -7.52 -14.12
CA PRO A 78 -7.54 -7.84 -14.53
C PRO A 78 -6.87 -8.79 -13.51
N PHE A 79 -6.27 -9.86 -14.01
CA PHE A 79 -5.46 -10.77 -13.20
C PHE A 79 -4.23 -10.02 -12.66
N THR A 80 -4.29 -9.59 -11.41
CA THR A 80 -3.24 -8.77 -10.78
C THR A 80 -2.63 -9.46 -9.57
N THR A 81 -1.33 -9.28 -9.36
CA THR A 81 -0.60 -9.78 -8.18
C THR A 81 0.23 -8.65 -7.59
N LEU A 82 0.20 -8.52 -6.26
CA LEU A 82 1.06 -7.63 -5.48
C LEU A 82 2.07 -8.48 -4.70
N GLY A 83 3.36 -8.25 -4.96
CA GLY A 83 4.47 -8.83 -4.20
C GLY A 83 5.02 -7.83 -3.18
N PHE A 84 5.24 -8.27 -1.94
CA PHE A 84 5.77 -7.43 -0.86
C PHE A 84 6.44 -8.27 0.24
N GLY A 85 7.08 -7.59 1.20
CA GLY A 85 7.55 -8.19 2.45
C GLY A 85 9.06 -8.17 2.65
N LEU A 86 9.83 -7.57 1.75
CA LEU A 86 11.29 -7.46 1.92
C LEU A 86 11.75 -6.13 2.51
N GLY A 87 10.87 -5.13 2.52
CA GLY A 87 11.13 -3.84 3.13
C GLY A 87 11.33 -3.92 4.66
N THR A 88 12.19 -3.04 5.15
CA THR A 88 12.73 -3.02 6.52
C THR A 88 12.44 -1.70 7.24
N ASN A 89 12.33 -0.60 6.50
CA ASN A 89 12.13 0.71 7.10
C ASN A 89 10.66 0.89 7.56
N TRP A 90 10.40 1.93 8.34
CA TRP A 90 9.08 2.08 8.96
C TRP A 90 7.96 2.34 7.94
N ILE A 91 8.24 3.03 6.82
CA ILE A 91 7.28 3.29 5.74
C ILE A 91 7.01 2.01 4.96
N GLU A 92 8.04 1.25 4.61
CA GLU A 92 7.89 -0.03 3.93
C GLU A 92 7.04 -0.99 4.77
N ARG A 93 7.31 -1.07 6.08
CA ARG A 93 6.52 -1.90 7.01
C ARG A 93 5.10 -1.38 7.20
N GLU A 94 4.88 -0.07 7.12
CA GLU A 94 3.56 0.53 7.11
C GLU A 94 2.77 0.10 5.87
N ILE A 95 3.37 0.22 4.68
CA ILE A 95 2.76 -0.23 3.41
C ILE A 95 2.42 -1.72 3.48
N GLN A 96 3.35 -2.57 3.94
CA GLN A 96 3.08 -4.00 4.11
C GLN A 96 1.88 -4.26 5.04
N ARG A 97 1.78 -3.52 6.15
CA ARG A 97 0.68 -3.68 7.11
C ARG A 97 -0.65 -3.22 6.51
N ASP A 98 -0.66 -2.10 5.82
CA ASP A 98 -1.89 -1.52 5.27
C ASP A 98 -2.44 -2.35 4.10
N ILE A 99 -1.57 -2.95 3.27
CA ILE A 99 -1.98 -3.95 2.28
C ILE A 99 -2.76 -5.10 2.94
N LEU A 100 -2.24 -5.63 4.05
CA LEU A 100 -2.88 -6.73 4.79
C LEU A 100 -4.16 -6.26 5.49
N GLN A 101 -4.14 -5.08 6.09
CA GLN A 101 -5.28 -4.53 6.82
C GLN A 101 -6.46 -4.27 5.88
N VAL A 102 -6.22 -3.62 4.73
CA VAL A 102 -7.24 -3.38 3.70
C VAL A 102 -7.86 -4.72 3.25
N ARG A 103 -7.04 -5.74 3.00
CA ARG A 103 -7.53 -7.07 2.61
C ARG A 103 -8.40 -7.73 3.69
N ILE A 104 -8.02 -7.58 4.97
CA ILE A 104 -8.78 -8.13 6.11
C ILE A 104 -10.12 -7.42 6.26
N GLU A 105 -10.14 -6.10 6.10
CA GLU A 105 -11.36 -5.30 6.16
C GLU A 105 -12.32 -5.63 5.02
N GLY A 106 -11.82 -6.02 3.85
CA GLY A 106 -12.63 -6.48 2.74
C GLY A 106 -13.31 -5.35 1.97
N LEU A 107 -13.92 -5.70 0.84
CA LEU A 107 -14.37 -4.76 -0.18
C LEU A 107 -15.83 -4.34 0.01
N GLY A 108 -16.05 -3.03 -0.02
CA GLY A 108 -17.40 -2.43 -0.01
C GLY A 108 -18.14 -2.57 1.31
N ARG A 109 -19.40 -2.17 1.34
CA ARG A 109 -20.21 -2.13 2.57
C ARG A 109 -20.47 -3.51 3.19
N GLU A 110 -20.38 -4.56 2.37
CA GLU A 110 -20.58 -5.94 2.79
C GLU A 110 -19.27 -6.65 3.16
N HIS A 111 -18.13 -5.95 3.15
CA HIS A 111 -16.82 -6.50 3.52
C HIS A 111 -16.49 -7.80 2.78
N ARG A 112 -16.78 -7.86 1.48
CA ARG A 112 -16.59 -9.07 0.67
C ARG A 112 -15.10 -9.33 0.47
N THR A 113 -14.71 -10.60 0.50
CA THR A 113 -13.32 -10.99 0.19
C THR A 113 -12.98 -10.61 -1.26
N ALA A 114 -11.97 -9.77 -1.43
CA ALA A 114 -11.47 -9.39 -2.75
C ALA A 114 -10.78 -10.59 -3.43
N ILE A 115 -11.13 -10.84 -4.70
CA ILE A 115 -10.50 -11.91 -5.50
C ILE A 115 -9.12 -11.45 -5.99
N PHE A 116 -9.00 -10.18 -6.36
CA PHE A 116 -7.76 -9.55 -6.80
C PHE A 116 -7.46 -8.27 -6.01
N PRO A 117 -6.20 -7.83 -5.94
CA PRO A 117 -5.00 -8.55 -6.41
C PRO A 117 -4.70 -9.79 -5.57
N LYS A 118 -3.98 -10.76 -6.15
CA LYS A 118 -3.33 -11.80 -5.33
C LYS A 118 -2.25 -11.16 -4.48
N LEU A 119 -2.14 -11.55 -3.21
CA LEU A 119 -1.10 -11.06 -2.30
C LEU A 119 -0.02 -12.12 -2.15
N VAL A 120 1.23 -11.77 -2.46
CA VAL A 120 2.40 -12.65 -2.34
C VAL A 120 3.38 -12.02 -1.36
N PHE A 121 3.43 -12.57 -0.15
CA PHE A 121 4.35 -12.12 0.89
C PHE A 121 5.65 -12.92 0.89
N SER A 122 6.78 -12.23 0.79
CA SER A 122 8.11 -12.84 0.77
C SER A 122 8.65 -13.11 2.18
N LEU A 123 9.05 -14.36 2.43
CA LEU A 123 9.70 -14.76 3.68
C LEU A 123 11.21 -14.88 3.48
N LYS A 124 11.96 -14.12 4.29
CA LYS A 124 13.43 -14.15 4.31
C LYS A 124 13.93 -14.33 5.75
N LYS A 125 14.75 -15.36 5.99
CA LYS A 125 15.37 -15.62 7.30
C LYS A 125 16.11 -14.37 7.81
N GLY A 126 15.90 -14.03 9.08
CA GLY A 126 16.49 -12.84 9.70
C GLY A 126 15.76 -11.52 9.39
N LEU A 127 14.59 -11.59 8.76
CA LEU A 127 13.76 -10.43 8.46
C LEU A 127 12.35 -10.57 9.07
N ASN A 128 11.56 -11.54 8.58
CA ASN A 128 10.15 -11.73 8.96
C ASN A 128 9.85 -13.04 9.71
N PRO A 129 10.37 -14.21 9.29
CA PRO A 129 10.08 -15.44 10.00
C PRO A 129 10.86 -15.46 11.32
N PRO A 130 10.26 -16.00 12.40
CA PRO A 130 10.95 -16.21 13.65
C PRO A 130 12.16 -17.16 13.44
N PRO A 131 13.23 -17.01 14.23
CA PRO A 131 14.44 -17.82 14.12
C PRO A 131 14.20 -19.31 14.37
#